data_AF-A0A949LDZ2-F1
#
_entry.id   AF-A0A949LDZ2-F1
#
_cell.length_a   1.000
_cell.length_b   1.000
_cell.length_c   1.000
_cell.angle_alpha   90.00
_cell.angle_beta   90.00
_cell.angle_gamma   90.00
#
_symmetry.space_group_name_H-M   'P 1'
#
loop_
_entity.id
_entity.type
_entity.pdbx_description
1 polymer ?
#
loop_
_entity_poly.entity_id
_entity_poly.type
_entity_poly.pdbx_seq_one_letter_code
_entity_poly.pdbx_strand_id
1 'polypeptide(L)'
;HEDLNLDIEDGHLSSALAHLGNVSWALGEAVPIDTRPTLAAGDPHVTASLDTFLTYLQDNAVDVSKTKLSLGRELTIDPKTEKSSDAEANRLFTRDYRTGYELPRV
;
A
#
# COMPACT_ATOMS: atom_id res chain seq x y z
N HIS A 1 17.44 0.68 -28.53
CA HIS A 1 16.13 0.23 -28.00
C HIS A 1 16.02 -1.30 -27.96
N GLU A 2 16.97 -2.05 -28.52
CA GLU A 2 16.96 -3.53 -28.53
C GLU A 2 17.43 -4.19 -27.21
N ASP A 3 17.99 -3.42 -26.26
CA ASP A 3 18.51 -3.93 -24.96
C ASP A 3 17.58 -3.68 -23.77
N LEU A 4 16.40 -3.08 -23.97
CA LEU A 4 15.43 -2.84 -22.88
C LEU A 4 14.45 -4.02 -22.80
N ASN A 5 14.53 -4.78 -21.70
CA ASN A 5 13.66 -5.93 -21.45
C ASN A 5 12.22 -5.56 -21.07
N LEU A 6 11.96 -4.29 -20.72
CA LEU A 6 10.66 -3.79 -20.24
C LEU A 6 10.38 -2.41 -20.83
N ASP A 7 9.11 -2.14 -21.14
CA ASP A 7 8.65 -0.83 -21.60
C ASP A 7 8.71 0.18 -20.43
N ILE A 8 8.77 1.48 -20.75
CA ILE A 8 8.73 2.54 -19.74
C ILE A 8 7.42 2.50 -18.95
N GLU A 9 6.32 2.09 -19.60
CA GLU A 9 5.02 1.91 -18.94
C GLU A 9 5.09 0.80 -17.88
N ASP A 10 5.72 -0.34 -18.17
CA ASP A 10 5.89 -1.41 -17.20
C ASP A 10 6.75 -0.96 -16.00
N GLY A 11 7.81 -0.20 -16.27
CA GLY A 11 8.67 0.39 -15.24
C GLY A 11 7.91 1.39 -14.34
N HIS A 12 7.07 2.21 -14.94
CA HIS A 12 6.17 3.14 -14.23
C HIS A 12 5.19 2.39 -13.32
N LEU A 13 4.48 1.40 -13.86
CA LEU A 13 3.49 0.61 -13.10
C LEU A 13 4.14 -0.17 -11.96
N SER A 14 5.31 -0.77 -12.20
CA SER A 14 6.06 -1.49 -11.16
C SER A 14 6.47 -0.55 -10.01
N SER A 15 6.97 0.64 -10.35
CA SER A 15 7.35 1.66 -9.36
C SER A 15 6.14 2.17 -8.59
N ALA A 16 5.02 2.42 -9.29
CA ALA A 16 3.77 2.87 -8.70
C ALA A 16 3.25 1.88 -7.65
N LEU A 17 3.25 0.57 -7.93
CA LEU A 17 2.78 -0.46 -6.98
C LEU A 17 3.56 -0.43 -5.64
N ALA A 18 4.88 -0.25 -5.68
CA ALA A 18 5.68 -0.13 -4.46
C ALA A 18 5.31 1.13 -3.65
N HIS A 19 5.03 2.25 -4.33
CA HIS A 19 4.58 3.47 -3.68
C HIS A 19 3.17 3.35 -3.10
N LEU A 20 2.25 2.66 -3.77
CA LEU A 20 0.90 2.41 -3.26
C LEU A 20 0.91 1.63 -1.95
N GLY A 21 1.81 0.64 -1.81
CA GLY A 21 2.02 -0.06 -0.54
C GLY A 21 2.45 0.87 0.59
N ASN A 22 3.37 1.81 0.32
CA ASN A 22 3.81 2.79 1.31
C ASN A 22 2.69 3.78 1.70
N VAL A 23 1.88 4.23 0.73
CA VAL A 23 0.74 5.11 0.99
C VAL A 23 -0.32 4.39 1.83
N SER A 24 -0.63 3.14 1.47
CA SER A 24 -1.54 2.28 2.23
C SER A 24 -1.07 2.15 3.69
N TRP A 25 0.23 1.87 3.90
CA TRP A 25 0.80 1.77 5.24
C TRP A 25 0.77 3.10 6.00
N ALA A 26 1.13 4.22 5.37
CA ALA A 26 1.19 5.54 6.00
C ALA A 26 -0.19 6.04 6.46
N LEU A 27 -1.25 5.68 5.73
CA LEU A 27 -2.64 6.00 6.06
C LEU A 27 -3.34 4.86 6.84
N GLY A 28 -2.60 3.82 7.20
CA GLY A 28 -3.10 2.68 7.94
C GLY A 28 -3.51 3.04 9.37
N GLU A 29 -4.33 2.18 9.96
CA GLU A 29 -4.86 2.36 11.30
C GLU A 29 -4.60 1.15 12.18
N ALA A 30 -4.52 1.40 13.48
CA ALA A 30 -4.37 0.34 14.46
C ALA A 30 -5.72 -0.38 14.66
N VAL A 31 -5.78 -1.64 14.25
CA VAL A 31 -6.99 -2.47 14.26
C VAL A 31 -6.86 -3.66 15.20
N PRO A 32 -7.98 -4.24 15.64
CA PRO A 32 -8.00 -5.55 16.28
C PRO A 32 -7.31 -6.63 15.43
N ILE A 33 -6.68 -7.60 16.07
CA ILE A 33 -5.85 -8.64 15.43
C ILE A 33 -6.64 -9.58 14.50
N ASP A 34 -7.94 -9.69 14.72
CA ASP A 34 -8.90 -10.46 13.92
C ASP A 34 -9.43 -9.67 12.72
N THR A 35 -9.10 -8.39 12.60
CA THR A 35 -9.48 -7.57 11.45
C THR A 35 -8.84 -8.12 10.18
N ARG A 36 -9.59 -8.11 9.08
CA ARG A 36 -9.15 -8.58 7.76
C ARG A 36 -9.31 -7.45 6.75
N PRO A 37 -8.41 -7.36 5.73
CA PRO A 37 -8.66 -6.49 4.58
C PRO A 37 -9.96 -6.94 3.90
N THR A 38 -10.75 -5.99 3.39
CA THR A 38 -12.01 -6.26 2.70
C THR A 38 -11.80 -6.53 1.21
N LEU A 39 -10.91 -5.78 0.54
CA LEU A 39 -10.64 -5.89 -0.90
C LEU A 39 -10.04 -7.24 -1.29
N ALA A 40 -9.20 -7.80 -0.41
CA ALA A 40 -8.49 -9.05 -0.67
C ALA A 40 -8.80 -10.15 0.35
N ALA A 41 -9.93 -10.04 1.07
CA ALA A 41 -10.33 -10.98 2.12
C ALA A 41 -10.39 -12.43 1.63
N GLY A 42 -10.78 -12.63 0.37
CA GLY A 42 -10.92 -13.95 -0.25
C GLY A 42 -9.69 -14.43 -1.01
N ASP A 43 -8.62 -13.63 -1.07
CA ASP A 43 -7.39 -14.06 -1.75
C ASP A 43 -6.65 -15.10 -0.88
N PRO A 44 -6.31 -16.28 -1.43
CA PRO A 44 -5.70 -17.35 -0.66
C PRO A 44 -4.29 -16.98 -0.18
N HIS A 45 -3.54 -16.17 -0.93
CA HIS A 45 -2.20 -15.74 -0.55
C HIS A 45 -2.26 -14.70 0.58
N VAL A 46 -3.23 -13.79 0.54
CA VAL A 46 -3.46 -12.81 1.62
C VAL A 46 -3.86 -13.52 2.92
N THR A 47 -4.79 -14.46 2.82
CA THR A 47 -5.26 -15.26 3.97
C THR A 47 -4.10 -16.06 4.58
N ALA A 48 -3.37 -16.81 3.75
CA ALA A 48 -2.25 -17.63 4.21
C ALA A 48 -1.12 -16.80 4.85
N SER A 49 -0.82 -15.62 4.28
CA SER A 49 0.21 -14.72 4.82
C SER A 49 -0.20 -14.18 6.19
N LEU A 50 -1.46 -13.78 6.36
CA LEU A 50 -1.96 -13.28 7.62
C LEU A 50 -2.03 -14.38 8.68
N ASP A 51 -2.52 -15.56 8.34
CA ASP A 51 -2.57 -16.69 9.28
C ASP A 51 -1.16 -17.08 9.75
N THR A 52 -0.20 -17.16 8.83
CA THR A 52 1.21 -17.44 9.16
C THR A 52 1.78 -16.36 10.08
N PHE A 53 1.49 -15.08 9.79
CA PHE A 53 1.91 -13.98 10.65
C PHE A 53 1.32 -14.07 12.07
N LEU A 54 0.04 -14.43 12.21
CA LEU A 54 -0.61 -14.61 13.50
C LEU A 54 -0.01 -15.78 14.30
N THR A 55 0.30 -16.90 13.64
CA THR A 55 1.02 -18.02 14.27
C THR A 55 2.37 -17.56 14.81
N TYR A 56 3.14 -16.78 14.05
CA TYR A 56 4.42 -16.26 14.53
C TYR A 56 4.29 -15.36 15.77
N LEU A 57 3.26 -14.53 15.85
CA LEU A 57 3.02 -13.70 17.04
C LEU A 57 2.73 -14.56 18.27
N GLN A 58 1.95 -15.64 18.10
CA GLN A 58 1.63 -16.58 19.18
C GLN A 58 2.86 -17.35 19.65
N ASP A 59 3.65 -17.89 18.72
CA ASP A 59 4.86 -18.66 19.01
C ASP A 59 5.91 -17.83 19.78
N ASN A 60 5.90 -16.51 19.57
CA ASN A 60 6.79 -15.57 20.25
C ASN A 60 6.15 -14.89 21.47
N ALA A 61 4.99 -15.37 21.93
CA ALA A 61 4.25 -14.85 23.08
C ALA A 61 4.02 -13.33 23.05
N VAL A 62 3.77 -12.77 21.85
CA VAL A 62 3.48 -11.34 21.69
C VAL A 62 2.09 -11.04 22.25
N ASP A 63 2.03 -10.07 23.17
CA ASP A 63 0.76 -9.60 23.73
C ASP A 63 0.04 -8.71 22.71
N VAL A 64 -0.89 -9.29 21.97
CA VAL A 64 -1.72 -8.61 20.95
C VAL A 64 -2.74 -7.64 21.55
N SER A 65 -2.99 -7.70 22.87
CA SER A 65 -3.84 -6.70 23.54
C SER A 65 -3.10 -5.37 23.76
N LYS A 66 -1.77 -5.44 23.87
CA LYS A 66 -0.89 -4.27 23.97
C LYS A 66 -0.33 -3.86 22.61
N THR A 67 -0.04 -4.84 21.76
CA THR A 67 0.57 -4.64 20.44
C THR A 67 -0.51 -4.74 19.37
N LYS A 68 -1.08 -3.59 18.99
CA LYS A 68 -2.10 -3.53 17.94
C LYS A 68 -1.51 -3.85 16.58
N LEU A 69 -2.28 -4.52 15.74
CA LEU A 69 -1.96 -4.68 14.33
C LEU A 69 -2.21 -3.35 13.61
N SER A 70 -1.28 -2.91 12.76
CA SER A 70 -1.54 -1.82 11.83
C SER A 70 -1.99 -2.41 10.51
N LEU A 71 -3.21 -2.08 10.08
CA LEU A 71 -3.72 -2.48 8.78
C LEU A 71 -3.67 -1.28 7.84
N GLY A 72 -2.96 -1.45 6.72
CA GLY A 72 -2.86 -0.42 5.69
C GLY A 72 -4.23 -0.09 5.10
N ARG A 73 -4.41 1.19 4.74
CA ARG A 73 -5.66 1.64 4.12
C ARG A 73 -5.84 0.99 2.75
N GLU A 74 -7.06 0.54 2.49
CA GLU A 74 -7.41 -0.05 1.20
C GLU A 74 -7.54 1.05 0.15
N LEU A 75 -6.78 0.92 -0.93
CA LEU A 75 -6.71 1.91 -2.00
C LEU A 75 -7.31 1.31 -3.27
N THR A 76 -8.42 1.89 -3.74
CA THR A 76 -8.91 1.66 -5.10
C THR A 76 -8.30 2.71 -6.02
N ILE A 77 -7.63 2.27 -7.09
CA ILE A 77 -6.97 3.14 -8.07
C ILE A 77 -7.70 3.05 -9.41
N ASP A 78 -8.01 4.19 -10.01
CA ASP A 78 -8.46 4.27 -11.40
C ASP A 78 -7.23 4.21 -12.32
N PRO A 79 -7.07 3.16 -13.14
CA PRO A 79 -5.89 3.00 -13.99
C PRO A 79 -5.78 4.07 -15.08
N LYS A 80 -6.86 4.79 -15.42
CA LYS A 80 -6.81 5.84 -16.44
C LYS A 80 -6.31 7.17 -15.92
N THR A 81 -6.73 7.52 -14.70
CA THR A 81 -6.36 8.79 -14.07
C THR A 81 -5.21 8.66 -13.08
N GLU A 82 -4.81 7.43 -12.77
CA GLU A 82 -3.77 7.06 -11.79
C GLU A 82 -4.03 7.66 -10.40
N LYS A 83 -5.31 7.84 -10.07
CA LYS A 83 -5.75 8.42 -8.80
C LYS A 83 -6.52 7.41 -7.98
N SER A 84 -6.44 7.58 -6.67
CA SER A 84 -7.29 6.87 -5.73
C SER A 84 -8.65 7.55 -5.60
N SER A 85 -9.67 6.79 -5.23
CA SER A 85 -10.92 7.34 -4.69
C SER A 85 -10.72 8.08 -3.35
N ASP A 86 -9.60 7.83 -2.65
CA ASP A 86 -9.24 8.51 -1.41
C ASP A 86 -8.43 9.80 -1.68
N ALA A 87 -8.99 10.94 -1.27
CA ALA A 87 -8.35 12.25 -1.40
C ALA A 87 -7.08 12.41 -0.56
N GLU A 88 -6.97 11.75 0.60
CA GLU A 88 -5.77 11.77 1.44
C GLU A 88 -4.64 10.95 0.81
N ALA A 89 -4.97 9.80 0.22
CA ALA A 89 -4.00 9.00 -0.53
C ALA A 89 -3.43 9.78 -1.72
N ASN A 90 -4.30 10.46 -2.47
CA ASN A 90 -3.88 11.29 -3.61
C ASN A 90 -2.90 12.42 -3.21
N ARG A 91 -2.99 12.95 -1.98
CA ARG A 91 -2.01 13.95 -1.49
C ARG A 91 -0.62 13.36 -1.30
N LEU A 92 -0.51 12.06 -1.06
CA LEU A 92 0.76 11.36 -0.86
C LEU A 92 1.38 10.85 -2.17
N PHE A 93 0.65 10.88 -3.29
CA PHE A 93 1.19 10.55 -4.62
C PHE A 93 2.14 11.62 -5.16
N THR A 94 2.04 12.83 -4.61
CA THR A 94 2.94 13.93 -4.92
C THR A 94 3.51 14.51 -3.63
N ARG A 95 4.44 15.44 -3.76
CA ARG A 95 5.00 16.18 -2.63
C ARG A 95 4.76 17.66 -2.85
N ASP A 96 4.64 18.39 -1.75
CA ASP A 96 4.75 19.84 -1.79
C ASP A 96 6.19 20.18 -2.18
N TYR A 97 6.38 20.58 -3.43
CA TYR A 97 7.67 21.02 -3.92
C TYR A 97 8.10 22.29 -3.20
N ARG A 98 9.41 22.39 -2.94
CA ARG A 98 10.01 23.62 -2.43
C ARG A 98 9.84 24.72 -3.47
N THR A 99 9.58 25.94 -3.01
CA THR A 99 9.50 27.14 -3.86
C THR A 99 10.72 27.26 -4.78
N GLY A 100 10.48 27.36 -6.09
CA GLY A 100 11.50 27.45 -7.14
C GLY A 100 11.97 26.10 -7.73
N TYR A 101 11.41 24.98 -7.27
CA TYR A 101 11.68 23.63 -7.78
C TYR A 101 10.38 22.87 -8.08
N GLU A 102 9.31 23.59 -8.39
CA GLU A 102 8.01 23.00 -8.74
C GLU A 102 8.09 22.28 -10.09
N LEU A 103 7.47 21.10 -10.18
CA LEU A 103 7.28 20.46 -11.48
C LEU A 103 6.31 21.28 -12.34
N PRO A 104 6.53 21.33 -13.67
CA PRO A 104 5.56 21.89 -14.60
C PRO A 104 4.20 21.22 -14.42
N ARG A 105 3.14 22.01 -14.34
CA ARG A 105 1.78 21.48 -14.31
C ARG A 105 1.40 21.11 -15.74
N VAL A 106 1.23 19.82 -15.98
CA VAL A 106 0.70 19.25 -17.22
C VAL A 106 -0.82 19.10 -17.13
#